data_AF-G9AC12-F1
#
_entry.id   AF-G9AC12-F1
#
_cell.length_a   1.000
_cell.length_b   1.000
_cell.length_c   1.000
_cell.angle_alpha   90.00
_cell.angle_beta   90.00
_cell.angle_gamma   90.00
#
_symmetry.space_group_name_H-M   'P 1'
#
loop_
_entity.id
_entity.type
_entity.pdbx_description
1 polymer ?
#
loop_
_entity_poly.entity_id
_entity_poly.type
_entity_poly.pdbx_seq_one_letter_code
_entity_poly.pdbx_strand_id
1 'polypeptide(L)'
;MLSLSSSSSRSSRGTGSISPRPSAALSASAPEREAGQKEESGAETAVALCDLMEQHIAALRATADAVRAWDERRAATEVTNVAYANGLLGVARDEEAGRLAIVNYRPRGDRESRLKLAYMAAYLIATRGTLNPNEMNAVLEAPRDRPSTSVS
;
A
#
# COMPACT_ATOMS: atom_id res chain seq x y z
N MET A 1 -43.58 -18.05 20.95
CA MET A 1 -42.67 -19.00 21.64
C MET A 1 -41.35 -18.96 20.88
N LEU A 2 -40.18 -18.56 21.38
CA LEU A 2 -39.67 -18.33 22.73
C LEU A 2 -38.59 -17.23 22.67
N SER A 3 -38.58 -16.35 23.67
CA SER A 3 -37.45 -15.47 24.01
C SER A 3 -36.25 -16.30 24.45
N LEU A 4 -35.04 -15.85 24.11
CA LEU A 4 -33.82 -16.25 24.81
C LEU A 4 -33.20 -15.01 25.45
N SER A 5 -33.70 -14.72 26.65
CA SER A 5 -32.93 -14.09 27.71
C SER A 5 -31.96 -15.11 28.32
N SER A 6 -31.04 -14.59 29.14
CA SER A 6 -30.23 -15.27 30.16
C SER A 6 -28.79 -15.58 29.75
N SER A 7 -27.82 -15.53 30.66
CA SER A 7 -27.60 -14.84 31.94
C SER A 7 -26.23 -15.31 32.39
N SER A 8 -25.51 -14.44 33.10
CA SER A 8 -24.28 -14.74 33.83
C SER A 8 -24.38 -15.96 34.76
N SER A 9 -23.24 -16.66 34.95
CA SER A 9 -22.77 -17.19 36.26
C SER A 9 -21.31 -17.66 36.10
N ARG A 10 -20.32 -16.98 36.69
CA ARG A 10 -19.74 -17.15 38.04
C ARG A 10 -19.04 -18.50 38.29
N SER A 11 -17.71 -18.44 38.48
CA SER A 11 -16.94 -19.34 39.37
C SER A 11 -15.61 -18.64 39.70
N SER A 12 -15.47 -18.00 40.86
CA SER A 12 -15.03 -18.58 42.15
C SER A 12 -13.61 -19.16 42.11
N ARG A 13 -12.68 -18.47 42.76
CA ARG A 13 -11.71 -19.02 43.73
C ARG A 13 -11.10 -17.88 44.53
N GLY A 14 -11.20 -18.00 45.85
CA GLY A 14 -10.60 -17.09 46.81
C GLY A 14 -9.44 -17.75 47.55
N THR A 15 -8.59 -16.88 48.12
CA THR A 15 -7.69 -17.05 49.28
C THR A 15 -7.30 -15.58 49.61
N GLY A 16 -7.77 -14.93 50.68
CA GLY A 16 -7.30 -15.04 52.07
C GLY A 16 -5.79 -14.81 52.15
N SER A 17 -5.18 -13.86 52.87
CA SER A 17 -5.60 -12.88 53.89
C SER A 17 -4.38 -11.96 54.17
N ILE A 18 -4.60 -10.93 55.00
CA ILE A 18 -3.65 -10.21 55.87
C ILE A 18 -3.06 -8.88 55.36
N SER A 19 -3.59 -7.81 55.93
CA SER A 19 -3.06 -6.44 56.01
C SER A 19 -2.02 -6.34 57.15
N PRO A 20 -1.09 -5.36 57.16
CA PRO A 20 -1.47 -4.03 57.68
C PRO A 20 -0.81 -2.83 56.97
N ARG A 21 -1.50 -1.69 57.11
CA ARG A 21 -1.02 -0.30 56.89
C ARG A 21 0.25 0.02 57.69
N PRO A 22 1.01 1.01 57.21
CA PRO A 22 1.12 2.26 57.99
C PRO A 22 0.87 3.53 57.17
N SER A 23 0.37 4.55 57.86
CA SER A 23 0.08 5.89 57.33
C SER A 23 1.32 6.81 57.31
N ALA A 24 1.25 7.76 56.36
CA ALA A 24 1.78 9.13 56.39
C ALA A 24 3.24 9.42 55.96
N ALA A 25 3.37 10.08 54.79
CA ALA A 25 4.07 11.37 54.58
C ALA A 25 3.87 11.80 53.10
N LEU A 26 3.06 12.83 52.80
CA LEU A 26 3.51 14.18 52.42
C LEU A 26 4.70 14.23 51.44
N SER A 27 4.45 14.47 50.14
CA SER A 27 4.87 15.70 49.43
C SER A 27 4.73 15.56 47.91
N ALA A 28 4.37 16.68 47.30
CA ALA A 28 4.02 16.87 45.91
C ALA A 28 5.23 16.79 44.94
N SER A 29 4.99 16.29 43.72
CA SER A 29 5.47 16.92 42.48
C SER A 29 4.86 16.27 41.23
N ALA A 30 4.19 17.13 40.45
CA ALA A 30 4.06 17.23 38.99
C ALA A 30 4.01 15.98 38.06
N PRO A 31 3.20 16.04 36.99
CA PRO A 31 2.94 14.92 36.09
C PRO A 31 4.09 14.70 35.10
N GLU A 32 4.69 13.51 35.12
CA GLU A 32 5.46 13.03 33.97
C GLU A 32 4.49 12.75 32.84
N ARG A 33 4.38 13.75 31.95
CA ARG A 33 3.76 13.59 30.65
C ARG A 33 4.58 12.54 29.91
N GLU A 34 4.02 11.35 29.74
CA GLU A 34 4.40 10.49 28.63
C GLU A 34 4.06 11.26 27.34
N ALA A 35 5.02 12.07 26.91
CA ALA A 35 5.13 12.50 25.53
C ALA A 35 5.41 11.21 24.75
N GLY A 36 4.33 10.52 24.40
CA GLY A 36 4.31 9.55 23.33
C GLY A 36 5.08 10.18 22.19
N GLN A 37 6.20 9.53 21.86
CA GLN A 37 7.03 9.86 20.74
C GLN A 37 6.07 10.10 19.58
N LYS A 38 5.98 11.37 19.17
CA LYS A 38 5.51 11.67 17.83
C LYS A 38 6.51 10.91 16.97
N GLU A 39 6.07 9.77 16.45
CA GLU A 39 6.60 9.28 15.19
C GLU A 39 6.49 10.49 14.27
N GLU A 40 7.62 11.16 14.15
CA GLU A 40 7.90 12.13 13.14
C GLU A 40 7.65 11.35 11.86
N SER A 41 6.40 11.46 11.40
CA SER A 41 5.98 11.20 10.04
C SER A 41 6.88 12.10 9.20
N GLY A 42 8.09 11.62 8.96
CA GLY A 42 8.98 12.03 7.90
C GLY A 42 8.31 11.66 6.60
N ALA A 43 7.18 12.31 6.34
CA ALA A 43 6.59 12.46 5.03
C ALA A 43 7.40 13.54 4.29
N GLU A 44 8.72 13.36 4.25
CA GLU A 44 9.51 13.88 3.14
C GLU A 44 9.01 13.13 1.91
N THR A 45 8.09 13.76 1.17
CA THR A 45 7.99 13.87 -0.30
C THR A 45 8.40 12.70 -1.20
N ALA A 46 8.52 11.50 -0.67
CA ALA A 46 8.78 10.28 -1.41
C ALA A 46 7.42 9.66 -1.71
N VAL A 47 6.98 9.86 -2.96
CA VAL A 47 5.72 9.35 -3.52
C VAL A 47 5.48 7.93 -3.03
N ALA A 48 4.34 7.68 -2.40
CA ALA A 48 4.02 6.37 -1.87
C ALA A 48 3.72 5.41 -3.02
N LEU A 49 3.97 4.11 -2.81
CA LEU A 49 3.67 3.07 -3.81
C LEU A 49 2.20 3.11 -4.26
N CYS A 50 1.28 3.36 -3.33
CA CYS A 50 -0.15 3.48 -3.64
C CYS A 50 -0.43 4.62 -4.63
N ASP A 51 0.21 5.78 -4.46
CA ASP A 51 0.02 6.94 -5.34
C ASP A 51 0.48 6.61 -6.76
N LEU A 52 1.61 5.90 -6.91
CA LEU A 52 2.08 5.43 -8.22
C LEU A 52 1.10 4.44 -8.87
N MET A 53 0.51 3.54 -8.09
CA MET A 53 -0.49 2.59 -8.57
C MET A 53 -1.77 3.30 -9.02
N GLU A 54 -2.24 4.28 -8.24
CA GLU A 54 -3.42 5.09 -8.59
C GLU A 54 -3.17 5.92 -9.86
N GLN A 55 -1.99 6.55 -9.97
CA GLN A 55 -1.59 7.28 -11.16
C GLN A 55 -1.52 6.38 -12.39
N HIS A 56 -0.96 5.17 -12.27
CA HIS A 56 -0.91 4.22 -13.37
C HIS A 56 -2.30 3.70 -13.77
N ILE A 57 -3.20 3.47 -12.80
CA ILE A 57 -4.61 3.12 -13.10
C ILE A 57 -5.30 4.29 -13.84
N ALA A 58 -5.04 5.54 -13.45
CA ALA A 58 -5.56 6.70 -14.16
C ALA A 58 -5.02 6.78 -15.59
N ALA A 59 -3.74 6.47 -15.82
CA ALA A 59 -3.14 6.42 -17.15
C ALA A 59 -3.74 5.31 -18.03
N LEU A 60 -4.01 4.12 -17.45
CA LEU A 60 -4.72 3.04 -18.14
C LEU A 60 -6.13 3.47 -18.58
N ARG A 61 -6.87 4.16 -17.71
CA ARG A 61 -8.19 4.71 -18.04
C ARG A 61 -8.11 5.77 -19.13
N ALA A 62 -7.15 6.69 -19.02
CA ALA A 62 -6.92 7.73 -20.03
C ALA A 62 -6.57 7.12 -21.40
N THR A 63 -5.81 6.03 -21.42
CA THR A 63 -5.51 5.27 -22.65
C THR A 63 -6.79 4.69 -23.26
N ALA A 64 -7.65 4.05 -22.46
CA ALA A 64 -8.92 3.50 -22.94
C ALA A 64 -9.86 4.59 -23.47
N ASP A 65 -9.95 5.73 -22.78
CA ASP A 65 -10.76 6.88 -23.21
C ASP A 65 -10.22 7.52 -24.49
N ALA A 66 -8.88 7.63 -24.62
CA ALA A 66 -8.25 8.14 -25.82
C ALA A 66 -8.49 7.22 -27.03
N VAL A 67 -8.36 5.90 -26.86
CA VAL A 67 -8.68 4.91 -27.91
C VAL A 67 -10.11 5.10 -28.38
N ARG A 68 -11.07 5.13 -27.46
CA ARG A 68 -12.49 5.34 -27.78
C ARG A 68 -12.73 6.65 -28.55
N ALA A 69 -12.18 7.77 -28.06
CA ALA A 69 -12.34 9.07 -28.72
C ALA A 69 -11.72 9.12 -30.12
N TRP A 70 -10.57 8.47 -30.32
CA TRP A 70 -9.91 8.40 -31.62
C TRP A 70 -10.63 7.44 -32.59
N ASP A 71 -11.19 6.33 -32.08
CA ASP A 71 -12.00 5.41 -32.87
C ASP A 71 -13.28 6.07 -33.39
N GLU A 72 -13.94 6.89 -32.56
CA GLU A 72 -15.12 7.68 -32.95
C GLU A 72 -14.79 8.65 -34.11
N ARG A 73 -13.68 9.39 -34.02
CA ARG A 73 -13.22 10.29 -35.11
C ARG A 73 -12.82 9.51 -36.37
N ARG A 74 -12.18 8.36 -36.20
CA ARG A 74 -11.80 7.49 -37.33
C ARG A 74 -13.05 6.94 -38.04
N ALA A 75 -14.08 6.56 -37.30
CA ALA A 75 -15.36 6.11 -37.86
C ALA A 75 -16.08 7.21 -38.65
N ALA A 76 -15.91 8.48 -38.25
CA ALA A 76 -16.37 9.64 -39.00
C ALA A 76 -15.50 9.98 -40.23
N THR A 77 -14.43 9.22 -40.49
CA THR A 77 -13.44 9.44 -41.58
C THR A 77 -12.68 10.77 -41.45
N GLU A 78 -12.63 11.34 -40.24
CA GLU A 78 -12.04 12.67 -39.98
C GLU A 78 -10.52 12.64 -39.82
N VAL A 79 -9.91 11.46 -39.70
CA VAL A 79 -8.49 11.33 -39.36
C VAL A 79 -7.78 10.25 -40.17
N THR A 80 -6.51 10.52 -40.49
CA THR A 80 -5.63 9.54 -41.13
C THR A 80 -5.12 8.52 -40.11
N ASN A 81 -4.75 7.32 -40.57
CA ASN A 81 -4.16 6.28 -39.72
C ASN A 81 -2.88 6.75 -39.00
N VAL A 82 -2.10 7.64 -39.63
CA VAL A 82 -0.88 8.21 -39.03
C VAL A 82 -1.23 9.15 -37.87
N ALA A 83 -2.26 10.00 -38.04
CA ALA A 83 -2.73 10.88 -36.99
C ALA A 83 -3.33 10.08 -35.82
N TYR A 84 -4.09 9.02 -36.11
CA TYR A 84 -4.58 8.07 -35.11
C TYR A 84 -3.45 7.45 -34.29
N ALA A 85 -2.43 6.89 -34.95
CA ALA A 85 -1.29 6.27 -34.28
C ALA A 85 -0.51 7.27 -33.41
N ASN A 86 -0.26 8.49 -33.91
CA ASN A 86 0.42 9.53 -33.15
C ASN A 86 -0.40 10.00 -31.94
N GLY A 87 -1.73 10.06 -32.08
CA GLY A 87 -2.64 10.42 -30.99
C GLY A 87 -2.63 9.41 -29.84
N LEU A 88 -2.48 8.11 -30.15
CA LEU A 88 -2.39 7.05 -29.13
C LEU A 88 -0.99 6.91 -28.53
N LEU A 89 0.06 7.31 -29.25
CA LEU A 89 1.44 7.15 -28.79
C LEU A 89 1.72 7.93 -27.50
N GLY A 90 1.11 9.11 -27.31
CA GLY A 90 1.28 9.93 -26.10
C GLY A 90 0.75 9.22 -24.86
N VAL A 91 -0.51 8.79 -24.88
CA VAL A 91 -1.15 8.11 -23.75
C VAL A 91 -0.49 6.76 -23.43
N ALA A 92 0.00 6.05 -24.47
CA ALA A 92 0.75 4.82 -24.28
C ALA A 92 2.10 5.06 -23.56
N ARG A 93 2.76 6.20 -23.81
CA ARG A 93 3.99 6.57 -23.09
C ARG A 93 3.73 6.91 -21.63
N ASP A 94 2.60 7.57 -21.35
CA ASP A 94 2.23 7.92 -19.98
C ASP A 94 1.88 6.68 -19.15
N GLU A 95 1.17 5.71 -19.74
CA GLU A 95 0.92 4.40 -19.12
C GLU A 95 2.23 3.66 -18.84
N GLU A 96 3.10 3.56 -19.85
CA GLU A 96 4.40 2.88 -19.72
C GLU A 96 5.29 3.56 -18.66
N ALA A 97 5.31 4.89 -18.61
CA ALA A 97 6.03 5.64 -17.58
C ALA A 97 5.49 5.34 -16.17
N GLY A 98 4.16 5.27 -16.00
CA GLY A 98 3.53 4.88 -14.74
C GLY A 98 3.88 3.46 -14.32
N ARG A 99 3.87 2.52 -15.28
CA ARG A 99 4.28 1.13 -15.04
C ARG A 99 5.73 1.02 -14.61
N LEU A 100 6.64 1.71 -15.30
CA LEU A 100 8.06 1.71 -14.97
C LEU A 100 8.35 2.36 -13.61
N ALA A 101 7.58 3.38 -13.22
CA ALA A 101 7.69 3.97 -11.89
C ALA A 101 7.37 2.94 -10.79
N ILE A 102 6.34 2.12 -10.97
CA ILE A 102 5.97 1.03 -10.04
C ILE A 102 7.04 -0.07 -10.04
N VAL A 103 7.52 -0.49 -11.21
CA VAL A 103 8.55 -1.54 -11.34
C VAL A 103 9.84 -1.12 -10.65
N ASN A 104 10.27 0.13 -10.81
CA ASN A 104 11.50 0.63 -10.21
C ASN A 104 11.33 1.14 -8.77
N TYR A 105 10.10 1.21 -8.26
CA TYR A 105 9.83 1.61 -6.89
C TYR A 105 10.51 0.63 -5.93
N ARG A 106 11.26 1.16 -4.96
CA ARG A 106 11.89 0.38 -3.90
C ARG A 106 10.96 0.30 -2.69
N PRO A 107 10.38 -0.87 -2.37
CA PRO A 107 9.50 -1.01 -1.21
C PRO A 107 10.22 -0.71 0.10
N ARG A 108 9.54 -0.04 1.03
CA ARG A 108 10.06 0.31 2.36
C ARG A 108 9.93 -0.83 3.38
N GLY A 109 9.23 -1.91 3.03
CA GLY A 109 9.07 -3.08 3.88
C GLY A 109 8.24 -4.18 3.25
N ASP A 110 7.96 -5.23 4.01
CA ASP A 110 7.27 -6.43 3.54
C ASP A 110 5.86 -6.13 3.02
N ARG A 111 5.14 -5.20 3.67
CA ARG A 111 3.79 -4.82 3.26
C ARG A 111 3.77 -4.24 1.85
N GLU A 112 4.64 -3.26 1.58
CA GLU A 112 4.76 -2.64 0.25
C GLU A 112 5.33 -3.61 -0.78
N SER A 113 6.24 -4.50 -0.37
CA SER A 113 6.79 -5.53 -1.25
C SER A 113 5.69 -6.47 -1.75
N ARG A 114 4.84 -6.95 -0.83
CA ARG A 114 3.67 -7.78 -1.18
C ARG A 114 2.67 -7.02 -2.03
N LEU A 115 2.44 -5.74 -1.75
CA LEU A 115 1.54 -4.90 -2.54
C LEU A 115 2.05 -4.72 -3.97
N LYS A 116 3.33 -4.39 -4.15
CA LYS A 116 3.99 -4.29 -5.46
C LYS A 116 3.85 -5.58 -6.24
N LEU A 117 4.15 -6.73 -5.60
CA LEU A 117 4.03 -8.04 -6.24
C LEU A 117 2.59 -8.36 -6.65
N ALA A 118 1.63 -8.14 -5.76
CA ALA A 118 0.21 -8.40 -6.03
C ALA A 118 -0.29 -7.55 -7.20
N TYR A 119 0.09 -6.27 -7.23
CA TYR A 119 -0.26 -5.37 -8.32
C TYR A 119 0.37 -5.80 -9.65
N MET A 120 1.67 -6.09 -9.67
CA MET A 120 2.36 -6.52 -10.89
C MET A 120 1.80 -7.84 -11.41
N ALA A 121 1.49 -8.80 -10.54
CA ALA A 121 0.83 -10.03 -10.93
C ALA A 121 -0.54 -9.77 -11.57
N ALA A 122 -1.38 -8.93 -10.95
CA ALA A 122 -2.67 -8.55 -11.50
C ALA A 122 -2.55 -7.84 -12.86
N TYR A 123 -1.61 -6.91 -12.98
CA TYR A 123 -1.32 -6.20 -14.23
C TYR A 123 -0.95 -7.16 -15.36
N LEU A 124 0.02 -8.07 -15.12
CA LEU A 124 0.50 -9.02 -16.13
C LEU A 124 -0.60 -9.99 -16.56
N ILE A 125 -1.47 -10.43 -15.64
CA ILE A 125 -2.62 -11.28 -15.97
C ILE A 125 -3.61 -10.51 -16.85
N ALA A 126 -3.91 -9.25 -16.49
CA ALA A 126 -4.87 -8.43 -17.21
C ALA A 126 -4.39 -8.07 -18.63
N THR A 127 -3.10 -7.73 -18.78
CA THR A 127 -2.52 -7.33 -20.07
C THR A 127 -1.99 -8.51 -20.89
N ARG A 128 -1.91 -9.72 -20.28
CA ARG A 128 -1.18 -10.88 -20.82
C ARG A 128 0.28 -10.54 -21.15
N GLY A 129 0.85 -9.58 -20.44
CA GLY A 129 2.22 -9.14 -20.60
C GLY A 129 3.23 -10.04 -19.89
N THR A 130 4.51 -9.77 -20.13
CA THR A 130 5.63 -10.43 -19.48
C THR A 130 6.62 -9.40 -18.96
N LEU A 131 7.30 -9.71 -17.86
CA LEU A 131 8.44 -8.91 -17.42
C LEU A 131 9.69 -9.33 -18.19
N ASN A 132 10.48 -8.35 -18.62
CA ASN A 132 11.83 -8.62 -19.07
C ASN A 132 12.76 -8.91 -17.87
N PRO A 133 13.99 -9.43 -18.09
CA PRO A 133 14.89 -9.80 -17.00
C PRO A 133 15.23 -8.66 -16.04
N ASN A 134 15.36 -7.43 -16.54
CA ASN A 134 15.68 -6.27 -15.69
C ASN A 134 14.50 -5.91 -14.79
N GLU A 135 13.29 -5.94 -15.34
CA GLU A 135 12.06 -5.69 -14.59
C GLU A 135 11.79 -6.80 -13.57
N MET A 136 12.07 -8.05 -13.94
CA MET A 136 11.98 -9.18 -13.01
C MET A 136 12.90 -8.96 -11.80
N ASN A 137 14.15 -8.56 -12.03
CA ASN A 137 15.08 -8.24 -10.94
C ASN A 137 14.58 -7.07 -10.08
N ALA A 138 14.08 -5.99 -10.69
CA ALA A 138 13.56 -4.84 -9.96
C ALA A 138 12.30 -5.14 -9.13
N VAL A 139 11.46 -6.07 -9.61
CA VAL A 139 10.26 -6.53 -8.87
C VAL A 139 10.64 -7.48 -7.73
N LEU A 140 11.66 -8.31 -7.92
CA LEU A 140 12.11 -9.31 -6.94
C LEU A 140 13.15 -8.82 -5.94
N GLU A 141 13.73 -7.63 -6.10
CA GLU A 141 14.62 -7.03 -5.10
C GLU A 141 13.92 -6.99 -3.74
N ALA A 142 14.35 -7.88 -2.83
CA ALA A 142 13.80 -8.02 -1.50
C ALA A 142 14.23 -6.85 -0.58
N PRO A 143 13.45 -6.54 0.46
CA PRO A 143 13.91 -5.67 1.55
C PRO A 143 15.23 -6.23 2.09
N ARG A 144 16.32 -5.47 1.92
CA ARG A 144 17.61 -5.79 2.55
C ARG A 144 17.55 -5.42 4.03
N ASP A 145 16.74 -6.15 4.81
CA ASP A 145 16.77 -6.09 6.26
C ASP A 145 16.24 -7.42 6.82
N ARG A 146 17.00 -8.49 6.60
CA ARG A 146 17.08 -9.53 7.63
C ARG A 146 18.32 -9.21 8.45
N PRO A 147 18.20 -8.77 9.71
CA PRO A 147 19.33 -8.88 10.62
C PRO A 147 19.66 -10.37 10.69
N SER A 148 20.82 -10.74 10.15
CA SER A 148 21.44 -12.02 10.41
C SER A 148 21.72 -12.07 11.91
N THR A 149 20.76 -12.54 12.69
CA THR A 149 21.00 -12.94 14.08
C THR A 149 21.84 -14.21 14.02
N SER A 150 23.15 -14.00 13.85
CA SER A 150 24.15 -15.00 14.16
C SER A 150 24.11 -15.17 15.67
N VAL A 151 23.40 -16.20 16.12
CA VAL A 151 23.50 -16.67 17.49
C VAL A 151 24.78 -17.50 17.54
N SER A 152 25.82 -16.97 18.19
CA SER A 152 27.00 -17.73 18.61
C SER A 152 26.73 -18.43 19.93
#